data_AF-A0A961MCL9-F1
#
_entry.id   AF-A0A961MCL9-F1
#
_cell.length_a   1.000
_cell.length_b   1.000
_cell.length_c   1.000
_cell.angle_alpha   90.00
_cell.angle_beta   90.00
_cell.angle_gamma   90.00
#
_symmetry.space_group_name_H-M   'P 1'
#
loop_
_entity.id
_entity.type
_entity.pdbx_description
1 polymer ?
#
loop_
_entity_poly.entity_id
_entity_poly.type
_entity_poly.pdbx_seq_one_letter_code
_entity_poly.pdbx_strand_id
1 'polypeptide(L)'
;LSVQDHYVEVVTTRGRELLLMRLSDAIAETEGCAGLQVHRSHWVALDQVQAAHRDGARAVLTLSDGREIPVSRTYVPAAKEAGLLV
;
A
#
# COMPACT_ATOMS: atom_id res chain seq x y z
N LEU A 1 2.41 -1.73 4.28
CA LEU A 1 1.99 -1.13 5.57
C LEU A 1 0.48 -1.03 5.59
N SER A 2 -0.18 -1.55 6.63
CA SER A 2 -1.63 -1.52 6.76
C SER A 2 -2.04 -1.13 8.19
N VAL A 3 -2.93 -0.15 8.36
CA VAL A 3 -3.43 0.21 9.69
C VAL A 3 -4.42 -0.84 10.20
N GLN A 4 -4.20 -1.30 11.43
CA GLN A 4 -5.11 -2.13 12.22
C GLN A 4 -5.33 -1.42 13.56
N ASP A 5 -6.45 -0.70 13.69
CA ASP A 5 -6.73 0.19 14.83
C ASP A 5 -5.60 1.19 15.10
N HIS A 6 -4.86 1.02 16.20
CA HIS A 6 -3.76 1.87 16.62
C HIS A 6 -2.39 1.34 16.20
N TYR A 7 -2.37 0.21 15.50
CA TYR A 7 -1.16 -0.45 15.03
C TYR A 7 -1.00 -0.30 13.51
N VAL A 8 0.24 -0.35 13.06
CA VAL A 8 0.59 -0.58 11.66
C VAL A 8 1.12 -1.99 11.52
N GLU A 9 0.44 -2.80 10.72
CA GLU A 9 0.97 -4.06 10.22
C GLU A 9 2.02 -3.77 9.14
N VAL A 10 3.27 -4.09 9.48
CA VAL A 10 4.40 -4.11 8.57
C VAL A 10 4.52 -5.53 8.03
N VAL A 11 4.51 -5.66 6.71
CA VAL A 11 4.75 -6.95 6.07
C VAL A 11 5.89 -6.79 5.10
N THR A 12 6.87 -7.67 5.22
CA THR A 12 8.07 -7.76 4.40
C THR A 12 8.23 -9.20 3.92
N THR A 13 9.20 -9.43 3.03
CA THR A 13 9.58 -10.79 2.62
C THR A 13 10.15 -11.64 3.76
N ARG A 14 10.51 -11.03 4.89
CA ARG A 14 11.02 -11.73 6.09
C ARG A 14 9.95 -12.04 7.13
N GLY A 15 8.73 -11.55 6.95
CA GLY A 15 7.64 -11.77 7.89
C GLY A 15 6.78 -10.53 8.11
N ARG A 16 5.94 -10.60 9.15
CA ARG A 16 4.98 -9.57 9.54
C ARG A 16 5.11 -9.19 11.00
N GLU A 17 4.88 -7.93 11.30
CA GLU A 17 4.92 -7.38 12.66
C GLU A 17 3.89 -6.26 12.83
N LEU A 18 3.36 -6.11 14.05
CA LEU A 18 2.47 -5.01 14.42
C LEU A 18 3.25 -3.99 15.24
N LEU A 19 3.34 -2.77 14.75
CA LEU A 19 4.00 -1.65 15.43
C LEU A 19 2.98 -0.65 15.95
N LEU A 20 3.12 -0.23 17.20
CA LEU A 20 2.28 0.81 17.80
C LEU A 20 2.76 2.19 17.33
N MET A 21 2.29 2.63 16.17
CA MET A 21 2.63 3.92 15.57
C MET A 21 1.57 4.38 14.56
N ARG A 22 1.65 5.64 14.13
CA ARG A 22 0.78 6.15 13.06
C ARG A 22 1.29 5.69 11.70
N LEU A 23 0.38 5.55 10.73
CA LEU A 23 0.77 5.22 9.36
C LEU A 23 1.69 6.28 8.74
N SER A 24 1.49 7.56 9.03
CA SER A 24 2.36 8.64 8.54
C SER A 24 3.81 8.42 8.96
N ASP A 25 4.01 8.02 10.22
CA ASP A 25 5.33 7.81 10.79
C ASP A 25 5.93 6.54 10.16
N ALA A 26 5.13 5.48 9.99
CA ALA A 26 5.58 4.26 9.34
C ALA A 26 5.96 4.46 7.87
N ILE A 27 5.27 5.36 7.16
CA ILE A 27 5.62 5.76 5.78
C ILE A 27 6.91 6.59 5.77
N ALA A 28 7.14 7.45 6.75
CA ALA A 28 8.40 8.20 6.84
C ALA A 28 9.60 7.25 7.00
N GLU A 29 9.46 6.18 7.78
CA GLU A 29 10.48 5.14 7.95
C GLU A 29 10.75 4.30 6.68
N THR A 30 9.94 4.42 5.62
CA THR A 30 10.22 3.77 4.33
C THR A 30 11.05 4.64 3.38
N GLU A 31 11.68 5.71 3.87
CA GLU A 31 12.60 6.54 3.09
C GLU A 31 13.64 5.66 2.34
N GLY A 32 13.81 5.94 1.05
CA GLY A 32 14.67 5.15 0.16
C GLY A 32 14.00 3.91 -0.45
N CYS A 33 12.79 3.52 -0.01
CA CYS A 33 11.98 2.49 -0.65
C CYS A 33 10.94 3.12 -1.59
N ALA A 34 10.97 2.73 -2.87
CA ALA A 34 9.97 3.18 -3.83
C ALA A 34 8.60 2.60 -3.46
N GLY A 35 7.66 3.47 -3.10
CA GLY A 35 6.32 3.07 -2.71
C GLY A 35 5.31 4.19 -2.75
N LEU A 36 4.05 3.82 -2.55
CA LEU A 36 2.92 4.72 -2.69
C LEU A 36 1.91 4.49 -1.57
N GLN A 37 1.43 5.57 -0.97
CA GLN A 37 0.20 5.51 -0.18
C GLN A 37 -0.97 5.36 -1.14
N VAL A 38 -1.73 4.27 -1.02
CA VAL A 38 -2.84 3.93 -1.94
C VAL A 38 -4.21 4.03 -1.27
N HIS A 39 -4.20 4.13 0.05
CA HIS A 39 -5.37 4.34 0.88
C HIS A 39 -4.97 5.10 2.13
N ARG A 40 -5.92 5.74 2.81
CA ARG A 40 -5.66 6.39 4.11
C ARG A 40 -5.10 5.42 5.17
N SER A 41 -5.27 4.12 4.98
CA SER A 41 -4.77 3.05 5.86
C SER A 41 -3.73 2.14 5.20
N HIS A 42 -3.27 2.43 3.98
CA HIS A 42 -2.35 1.53 3.27
C HIS A 42 -1.26 2.27 2.49
N TRP A 43 -0.04 1.78 2.65
CA TRP A 43 1.11 2.08 1.79
C TRP A 43 1.71 0.77 1.27
N VAL A 44 2.11 0.76 0.01
CA VAL A 44 2.69 -0.41 -0.67
C VAL A 44 4.04 -0.06 -1.29
N ALA A 45 4.98 -1.00 -1.25
CA ALA A 45 6.20 -0.91 -2.03
C ALA A 45 5.88 -1.26 -3.49
N LEU A 46 6.35 -0.46 -4.45
CA LEU A 46 5.96 -0.58 -5.86
C LEU A 46 6.44 -1.91 -6.46
N ASP A 47 7.63 -2.36 -6.09
CA ASP A 47 8.23 -3.61 -6.55
C ASP A 47 7.54 -4.87 -6.00
N GLN A 48 6.65 -4.71 -5.02
CA GLN A 48 5.84 -5.80 -4.47
C GLN A 48 4.43 -5.88 -5.07
N VAL A 49 4.06 -4.97 -6.00
CA VAL A 49 2.77 -5.03 -6.71
C VAL A 49 2.90 -5.98 -7.91
N GLN A 50 2.08 -7.03 -7.94
CA GLN A 50 2.09 -8.01 -9.04
C GLN A 50 1.00 -7.75 -10.08
N ALA A 51 -0.15 -7.26 -9.64
CA ALA A 51 -1.26 -6.97 -10.52
C ALA A 51 -2.06 -5.80 -9.96
N ALA A 52 -2.81 -5.16 -10.84
CA ALA A 52 -3.76 -4.14 -10.47
C ALA A 52 -4.98 -4.23 -11.39
N HIS A 53 -6.15 -4.01 -10.83
CA HIS A 53 -7.38 -3.97 -11.61
C HIS A 53 -8.28 -2.82 -11.15
N ARG A 54 -9.14 -2.38 -12.07
CA ARG A 54 -10.16 -1.36 -11.81
C ARG A 54 -11.34 -1.98 -11.08
N ASP A 55 -11.85 -1.25 -10.09
CA ASP A 55 -13.11 -1.57 -9.40
C ASP A 55 -13.97 -0.30 -9.36
N GLY A 56 -14.71 -0.06 -10.45
CA GLY A 56 -15.45 1.18 -10.68
C GLY A 56 -14.55 2.43 -10.59
N ALA A 57 -14.85 3.32 -9.64
CA ALA A 57 -14.05 4.53 -9.37
C ALA A 57 -12.82 4.28 -8.46
N ARG A 58 -12.61 3.03 -8.05
CA ARG A 58 -11.50 2.57 -7.22
C ARG A 58 -10.61 1.63 -8.04
N ALA A 59 -9.61 1.07 -7.39
CA ALA A 59 -8.84 -0.03 -7.91
C ALA A 59 -8.43 -0.96 -6.76
N VAL A 60 -7.91 -2.12 -7.11
CA VAL A 60 -7.33 -3.08 -6.17
C VAL A 60 -5.96 -3.47 -6.71
N LEU A 61 -4.97 -3.54 -5.80
CA LEU A 61 -3.64 -4.05 -6.08
C LEU A 61 -3.48 -5.44 -5.48
N THR A 62 -2.95 -6.37 -6.25
CA THR A 62 -2.51 -7.68 -5.74
C THR A 62 -1.02 -7.61 -5.45
N LEU A 63 -0.63 -7.91 -4.21
CA LEU A 63 0.76 -7.93 -3.77
C LEU A 63 1.44 -9.29 -3.98
N SER A 64 2.75 -9.34 -3.85
CA SER A 64 3.58 -10.55 -4.02
C SER A 64 3.26 -11.70 -3.06
N ASP A 65 2.63 -11.39 -1.93
CA ASP A 65 2.14 -12.38 -0.96
C ASP A 65 0.66 -12.74 -1.15
N GLY A 66 0.06 -12.32 -2.27
CA GLY A 66 -1.32 -12.62 -2.65
C GLY A 66 -2.38 -11.73 -2.00
N ARG A 67 -2.00 -10.79 -1.11
CA ARG A 67 -2.98 -9.87 -0.52
C ARG A 67 -3.51 -8.87 -1.53
N GLU A 68 -4.78 -8.55 -1.38
CA GLU A 68 -5.45 -7.50 -2.14
C GLU A 68 -5.56 -6.22 -1.31
N ILE A 69 -5.04 -5.12 -1.85
CA ILE A 69 -5.02 -3.81 -1.20
C ILE A 69 -5.90 -2.84 -1.99
N PRO A 70 -6.94 -2.25 -1.38
CA PRO A 70 -7.80 -1.30 -2.06
C PRO A 70 -7.05 0.02 -2.30
N VAL A 71 -7.18 0.53 -3.52
CA VAL A 71 -6.82 1.91 -3.87
C VAL A 71 -8.07 2.76 -3.82
N SER A 72 -8.14 3.70 -2.87
CA SER A 72 -9.29 4.60 -2.82
C SER A 72 -9.25 5.62 -3.95
N ARG A 73 -10.44 6.14 -4.33
CA ARG A 73 -10.61 7.11 -5.42
C ARG A 73 -9.63 8.28 -5.38
N THR A 74 -9.31 8.80 -4.19
CA THR A 74 -8.37 9.92 -4.01
C THR A 74 -6.94 9.58 -4.44
N TYR A 75 -6.53 8.32 -4.32
CA TYR A 75 -5.16 7.87 -4.61
C TYR A 75 -5.03 7.20 -5.99
N VAL A 76 -6.15 6.98 -6.68
CA VAL A 76 -6.14 6.45 -8.06
C VAL A 76 -5.27 7.28 -9.01
N PRO A 77 -5.28 8.63 -9.01
CA PRO A 77 -4.40 9.43 -9.87
C PRO A 77 -2.92 9.12 -9.63
N ALA A 78 -2.47 9.09 -8.37
CA ALA A 78 -1.09 8.77 -8.04
C ALA A 78 -0.72 7.32 -8.43
N ALA A 79 -1.65 6.37 -8.31
CA ALA A 79 -1.44 5.00 -8.77
C ALA A 79 -1.32 4.88 -10.31
N LYS A 80 -2.04 5.72 -11.07
CA LYS A 80 -1.86 5.83 -12.53
C LYS A 80 -0.50 6.43 -12.88
N GLU A 81 -0.11 7.51 -12.21
CA GLU A 81 1.19 8.17 -12.42
C GLU A 81 2.37 7.24 -12.11
N ALA A 82 2.22 6.37 -11.09
CA ALA A 82 3.17 5.33 -10.76
C ALA A 82 3.16 4.13 -11.74
N GLY A 83 2.31 4.15 -12.78
CA GLY A 83 2.22 3.08 -13.78
C GLY A 83 1.53 1.80 -13.29
N LEU A 84 0.89 1.82 -12.11
CA LEU A 84 0.19 0.65 -11.57
C LEU A 84 -1.16 0.43 -12.25
N LEU A 85 -1.75 1.46 -12.84
CA LEU A 85 -3.05 1.38 -13.48
C LEU A 85 -3.01 2.02 -14.86
N VAL A 86 -3.72 1.41 -15.81
CA VAL A 86 -4.05 2.00 -17.10
C VAL A 86 -5.20 3.00 -16.95
#